data_AF-A0A9C8HZ32-F1
#
_entry.id   AF-A0A9C8HZ32-F1
#
_cell.length_a   1.000
_cell.length_b   1.000
_cell.length_c   1.000
_cell.angle_alpha   90.00
_cell.angle_beta   90.00
_cell.angle_gamma   90.00
#
_symmetry.space_group_name_H-M   'P 1'
#
loop_
_entity.id
_entity.type
_entity.pdbx_description
1 polymer ?
#
loop_
_entity_poly.entity_id
_entity_poly.type
_entity_poly.pdbx_seq_one_letter_code
_entity_poly.pdbx_strand_id
1 'polypeptide(L)'
;MKNLKIIFIFMLLFLFLVTAQGKKWTIMVYLCADNNLEAAGLDDFIEMAKVGSTADFDIIVQLDRIPNYSTAYDDWRTCKRFHVTQGMTPTNANALMDIGEVNMGNPQVLVDFCKWTHDNYPADNYFLVLWDHGEGWRSFKDDTKGACDDYTTGDPDPNDPVDPYYLNFSNGELQAAFDECTTYFGKKFGIIGFDVCLDGMWENMVACEPYSYAFVASAMSEWNDGWSYWYFLEQLDAANGNLTPVQLANAVVDAYANGDDGYNNSDPSRTGWTLSAIDQTKIPDLTYAIDILAQELMCARESGYGTEINNVRTATYQVDSYFTDQIELYDLCS
;
A
#
# COMPACT_ATOMS: atom_id res chain seq x y z
N MET A 1 37.89 -27.63 65.25
CA MET A 1 37.20 -26.37 64.90
C MET A 1 36.85 -26.41 63.43
N LYS A 2 35.54 -26.41 63.16
CA LYS A 2 34.78 -26.04 61.94
C LYS A 2 35.31 -26.44 60.55
N ASN A 3 34.63 -27.43 59.97
CA ASN A 3 34.57 -27.76 58.55
C ASN A 3 33.85 -26.65 57.75
N LEU A 4 34.45 -26.22 56.65
CA LEU A 4 33.89 -25.26 55.70
C LEU A 4 33.11 -26.03 54.62
N LYS A 5 31.77 -25.92 54.62
CA LYS A 5 30.92 -26.39 53.51
C LYS A 5 30.73 -25.24 52.53
N ILE A 6 31.28 -25.37 51.34
CA ILE A 6 31.00 -24.49 50.20
C ILE A 6 29.68 -24.96 49.58
N ILE A 7 28.65 -24.13 49.67
CA ILE A 7 27.35 -24.35 49.01
C ILE A 7 27.44 -23.61 47.67
N PHE A 8 27.47 -24.36 46.57
CA PHE A 8 27.24 -23.82 45.23
C PHE A 8 25.74 -23.56 45.06
N ILE A 9 25.34 -22.29 45.03
CA ILE A 9 23.99 -21.89 44.64
C ILE A 9 23.97 -21.83 43.11
N PHE A 10 23.37 -22.83 42.47
CA PHE A 10 22.96 -22.74 41.07
C PHE A 10 21.73 -21.85 41.00
N MET A 11 21.93 -20.58 40.63
CA MET A 11 20.86 -19.68 40.25
C MET A 11 20.46 -20.01 38.80
N LEU A 12 19.47 -20.88 38.62
CA LEU A 12 18.80 -21.03 37.32
C LEU A 12 18.07 -19.71 37.02
N LEU A 13 18.68 -18.86 36.19
CA LEU A 13 17.93 -17.86 35.43
C LEU A 13 17.03 -18.63 34.46
N PHE A 14 15.77 -18.83 34.83
CA PHE A 14 14.73 -19.04 33.84
C PHE A 14 14.54 -17.71 33.10
N LEU A 15 15.24 -17.57 31.97
CA LEU A 15 14.90 -16.57 30.97
C LEU A 15 13.51 -16.98 30.45
N PHE A 16 12.45 -16.42 31.01
CA PHE A 16 11.16 -16.43 30.33
C PHE A 16 11.35 -15.56 29.09
N LEU A 17 11.65 -16.20 27.96
CA LEU A 17 11.27 -15.68 26.66
C LEU A 17 9.74 -15.61 26.68
N VAL A 18 9.19 -14.54 27.24
CA VAL A 18 7.88 -14.08 26.80
C VAL A 18 8.14 -13.59 25.40
N THR A 19 8.00 -14.47 24.42
CA THR A 19 7.71 -14.02 23.07
C THR A 19 6.41 -13.25 23.22
N ALA A 20 6.48 -11.92 23.17
CA ALA A 20 5.27 -11.13 23.01
C ALA A 20 4.57 -11.72 21.79
N GLN A 21 3.42 -12.37 22.01
CA GLN A 21 2.61 -12.83 20.90
C GLN A 21 2.26 -11.56 20.13
N GLY A 22 2.68 -11.50 18.86
CA GLY A 22 2.40 -10.35 18.00
C GLY A 22 0.90 -10.07 17.93
N LYS A 23 0.54 -8.84 17.57
CA LYS A 23 -0.85 -8.49 17.33
C LYS A 23 -1.40 -9.24 16.11
N LYS A 24 -2.71 -9.22 15.87
CA LYS A 24 -3.28 -9.90 14.69
C LYS A 24 -2.92 -9.18 13.41
N TRP A 25 -2.86 -7.85 13.48
CA TRP A 25 -2.54 -6.98 12.35
C TRP A 25 -1.57 -5.89 12.76
N THR A 26 -0.64 -5.56 11.87
CA THR A 26 0.03 -4.27 11.84
C THR A 26 -0.26 -3.65 10.47
N ILE A 27 -0.90 -2.49 10.50
CA ILE A 27 -1.20 -1.66 9.32
C ILE A 27 -0.03 -0.69 9.15
N MET A 28 0.69 -0.82 8.05
CA MET A 28 1.82 -0.01 7.64
C MET A 28 1.32 0.98 6.60
N VAL A 29 1.25 2.28 6.93
CA VAL A 29 0.85 3.31 5.96
C VAL A 29 2.07 4.13 5.58
N TYR A 30 2.47 4.01 4.32
CA TYR A 30 3.56 4.75 3.71
C TYR A 30 2.97 5.98 3.03
N LEU A 31 2.88 7.07 3.82
CA LEU A 31 2.08 8.25 3.56
C LEU A 31 2.95 9.33 2.91
N CYS A 32 3.01 9.33 1.58
CA CYS A 32 3.91 10.17 0.79
C CYS A 32 3.23 11.51 0.53
N ALA A 33 3.39 12.45 1.45
CA ALA A 33 2.74 13.76 1.39
C ALA A 33 3.75 14.88 1.09
N ASP A 34 4.92 14.54 0.54
CA ASP A 34 5.84 15.52 -0.04
C ASP A 34 5.42 15.88 -1.48
N ASN A 35 4.18 16.37 -1.62
CA ASN A 35 3.63 16.87 -2.87
C ASN A 35 2.34 17.67 -2.60
N ASN A 36 1.54 17.92 -3.62
CA ASN A 36 0.30 18.67 -3.51
C ASN A 36 -0.87 17.92 -2.82
N LEU A 37 -0.68 16.70 -2.33
CA LEU A 37 -1.68 15.95 -1.58
C LEU A 37 -1.47 16.06 -0.05
N GLU A 38 -0.48 16.81 0.45
CA GLU A 38 -0.16 16.89 1.89
C GLU A 38 -1.38 17.14 2.79
N ALA A 39 -2.33 17.99 2.36
CA ALA A 39 -3.55 18.25 3.13
C ALA A 39 -4.42 16.99 3.29
N ALA A 40 -4.60 16.20 2.23
CA ALA A 40 -5.35 14.94 2.26
C ALA A 40 -4.65 13.91 3.15
N GLY A 41 -3.32 13.77 3.03
CA GLY A 41 -2.56 12.84 3.88
C GLY A 41 -2.64 13.21 5.37
N LEU A 42 -2.66 14.51 5.71
CA LEU A 42 -2.92 14.96 7.08
C LEU A 42 -4.33 14.62 7.56
N ASP A 43 -5.34 14.71 6.70
CA ASP A 43 -6.72 14.34 7.02
C ASP A 43 -6.84 12.81 7.22
N ASP A 44 -6.16 12.00 6.40
CA ASP A 44 -6.08 10.54 6.56
C ASP A 44 -5.37 10.10 7.83
N PHE A 45 -4.35 10.84 8.26
CA PHE A 45 -3.77 10.63 9.58
C PHE A 45 -4.82 10.82 10.68
N ILE A 46 -5.65 11.86 10.58
CA ILE A 46 -6.72 12.12 11.54
C ILE A 46 -7.81 11.05 11.45
N GLU A 47 -8.13 10.57 10.25
CA GLU A 47 -9.05 9.45 10.03
C GLU A 47 -8.58 8.19 10.76
N MET A 48 -7.33 7.78 10.56
CA MET A 48 -6.72 6.67 11.29
C MET A 48 -6.76 6.90 12.80
N ALA A 49 -6.50 8.13 13.25
CA ALA A 49 -6.53 8.48 14.66
C ALA A 49 -7.95 8.53 15.27
N LYS A 50 -9.04 8.53 14.48
CA LYS A 50 -10.41 8.37 15.03
C LYS A 50 -10.56 7.02 15.75
N VAL A 51 -9.94 5.97 15.22
CA VAL A 51 -9.91 4.63 15.81
C VAL A 51 -8.63 4.41 16.61
N GLY A 52 -7.46 4.60 15.98
CA GLY A 52 -6.15 4.37 16.58
C GLY A 52 -5.77 2.90 16.76
N SER A 53 -4.52 2.66 17.14
CA SER A 53 -4.01 1.33 17.49
C SER A 53 -4.69 0.76 18.74
N THR A 54 -4.93 -0.55 18.76
CA THR A 54 -5.70 -1.24 19.81
C THR A 54 -4.90 -2.38 20.45
N ALA A 55 -5.53 -3.24 21.25
CA ALA A 55 -4.86 -4.45 21.74
C ALA A 55 -4.66 -5.51 20.65
N ASP A 56 -5.49 -5.49 19.59
CA ASP A 56 -5.52 -6.50 18.53
C ASP A 56 -4.75 -6.09 17.27
N PHE A 57 -4.53 -4.79 17.05
CA PHE A 57 -3.74 -4.30 15.92
C PHE A 57 -2.95 -3.01 16.20
N ASP A 58 -1.92 -2.77 15.39
CA ASP A 58 -1.12 -1.53 15.36
C ASP A 58 -1.35 -0.77 14.05
N ILE A 59 -1.35 0.56 14.12
CA ILE A 59 -1.31 1.48 12.98
C ILE A 59 0.01 2.23 13.04
N ILE A 60 0.87 1.98 12.06
CA ILE A 60 2.20 2.58 11.95
C ILE A 60 2.26 3.39 10.67
N VAL A 61 2.53 4.67 10.80
CA VAL A 61 2.59 5.61 9.68
C VAL A 61 4.01 6.13 9.53
N GLN A 62 4.56 6.05 8.31
CA GLN A 62 5.69 6.89 7.90
C GLN A 62 5.12 8.00 7.03
N LEU A 63 5.21 9.23 7.49
CA LEU A 63 4.67 10.41 6.82
C LEU A 63 5.84 11.29 6.42
N ASP A 64 5.86 11.72 5.16
CA ASP A 64 6.75 12.78 4.67
C ASP A 64 5.96 14.01 4.22
N ARG A 65 6.50 15.22 4.37
CA ARG A 65 5.74 16.47 4.16
C ARG A 65 6.52 17.52 3.40
N ILE A 66 5.84 18.09 2.41
CA ILE A 66 6.39 19.14 1.56
C ILE A 66 6.58 20.49 2.29
N PRO A 67 7.60 21.28 1.92
CA PRO A 67 7.69 22.69 2.29
C PRO A 67 6.66 23.61 1.62
N ASN A 68 6.14 24.56 2.40
CA ASN A 68 5.28 25.68 1.96
C ASN A 68 3.89 25.31 1.45
N TYR A 69 3.28 24.22 1.93
CA TYR A 69 1.94 23.82 1.52
C TYR A 69 0.91 23.98 2.66
N SER A 70 0.83 23.06 3.61
CA SER A 70 0.08 23.21 4.87
C SER A 70 0.95 23.82 5.96
N THR A 71 0.34 24.56 6.90
CA THR A 71 0.99 25.07 8.14
C THR A 71 0.47 24.37 9.41
N ALA A 72 -0.35 23.33 9.24
CA ALA A 72 -0.90 22.58 10.36
C ALA A 72 0.16 21.73 11.08
N TYR A 73 -0.13 21.41 12.35
CA TYR A 73 0.60 20.44 13.16
C TYR A 73 2.13 20.63 13.17
N ASP A 74 2.57 21.82 13.58
CA ASP A 74 3.98 22.23 13.72
C ASP A 74 4.77 22.41 12.42
N ASP A 75 4.15 22.21 11.25
CA ASP A 75 4.73 22.62 9.97
C ASP A 75 6.13 22.05 9.66
N TRP A 76 6.36 20.79 10.06
CA TRP A 76 7.64 20.09 9.88
C TRP A 76 7.85 19.64 8.43
N ARG A 77 9.13 19.42 8.05
CA ARG A 77 9.63 19.26 6.66
C ARG A 77 10.65 18.10 6.53
N THR A 78 10.37 16.99 7.19
CA THR A 78 11.25 15.83 7.30
C THR A 78 10.42 14.60 7.56
N CYS A 79 10.73 13.46 6.98
CA CYS A 79 9.96 12.25 7.20
C CYS A 79 9.97 11.77 8.67
N LYS A 80 8.80 11.38 9.18
CA LYS A 80 8.58 10.95 10.57
C LYS A 80 7.77 9.68 10.65
N ARG A 81 8.03 8.89 11.70
CA ARG A 81 7.25 7.69 12.02
C ARG A 81 6.37 7.88 13.22
N PHE A 82 5.16 7.34 13.17
CA PHE A 82 4.15 7.45 14.20
C PHE A 82 3.57 6.06 14.53
N HIS A 83 3.30 5.84 15.82
CA HIS A 83 2.38 4.80 16.28
C HIS A 83 1.07 5.48 16.60
N VAL A 84 0.11 5.39 15.68
CA VAL A 84 -1.10 6.20 15.74
C VAL A 84 -2.00 5.67 16.86
N THR A 85 -2.30 6.53 17.84
CA THR A 85 -3.24 6.24 18.93
C THR A 85 -4.51 7.05 18.75
N GLN A 86 -5.59 6.62 19.41
CA GLN A 86 -6.88 7.31 19.32
C GLN A 86 -6.75 8.80 19.72
N GLY A 87 -7.24 9.69 18.86
CA GLY A 87 -7.20 11.15 19.02
C GLY A 87 -5.83 11.80 18.82
N MET A 88 -4.83 11.08 18.31
CA MET A 88 -3.51 11.62 18.01
C MET A 88 -3.56 12.64 16.87
N THR A 89 -2.71 13.66 16.94
CA THR A 89 -2.43 14.60 15.85
C THR A 89 -0.97 14.45 15.37
N PRO A 90 -0.64 14.69 14.08
CA PRO A 90 0.69 14.46 13.53
C PRO A 90 1.70 15.60 13.84
N THR A 91 1.92 15.84 15.13
CA THR A 91 2.84 16.88 15.65
C THR A 91 4.24 16.32 15.91
N ASN A 92 5.23 17.21 16.03
CA ASN A 92 6.60 16.80 16.37
C ASN A 92 6.68 16.06 17.72
N ALA A 93 5.83 16.42 18.68
CA ALA A 93 5.79 15.80 20.00
C ALA A 93 5.22 14.38 20.00
N ASN A 94 4.38 14.04 19.01
CA ASN A 94 3.74 12.73 18.89
C ASN A 94 4.52 11.76 17.98
N ALA A 95 5.54 12.24 17.26
CA ALA A 95 6.40 11.39 16.44
C ALA A 95 7.23 10.43 17.31
N LEU A 96 7.32 9.17 16.90
CA LEU A 96 8.24 8.20 17.50
C LEU A 96 9.69 8.53 17.18
N MET A 97 9.91 8.97 15.95
CA MET A 97 11.22 9.36 15.44
C MET A 97 11.07 10.25 14.21
N ASP A 98 12.10 11.03 14.00
CA ASP A 98 12.36 11.83 12.80
C ASP A 98 13.52 11.15 12.07
N ILE A 99 13.29 10.72 10.84
CA ILE A 99 14.32 10.08 10.01
C ILE A 99 15.03 11.08 9.10
N GLY A 100 14.69 12.37 9.21
CA GLY A 100 15.17 13.41 8.30
C GLY A 100 14.40 13.37 6.97
N GLU A 101 14.79 14.25 6.07
CA GLU A 101 14.29 14.21 4.70
C GLU A 101 14.74 12.92 4.02
N VAL A 102 13.81 12.23 3.37
CA VAL A 102 14.07 11.05 2.56
C VAL A 102 13.39 11.24 1.22
N ASN A 103 13.69 10.37 0.27
CA ASN A 103 12.96 10.29 -0.98
C ASN A 103 11.98 9.12 -0.85
N MET A 104 10.69 9.40 -0.73
CA MET A 104 9.68 8.37 -0.54
C MET A 104 9.48 7.50 -1.80
N GLY A 105 9.86 8.01 -2.97
CA GLY A 105 9.97 7.26 -4.23
C GLY A 105 11.15 6.29 -4.28
N ASN A 106 12.07 6.30 -3.30
CA ASN A 106 13.18 5.33 -3.24
C ASN A 106 12.72 4.00 -2.62
N PRO A 107 12.83 2.86 -3.34
CA PRO A 107 12.39 1.55 -2.84
C PRO A 107 13.06 1.12 -1.54
N GLN A 108 14.29 1.55 -1.28
CA GLN A 108 15.00 1.23 -0.04
C GLN A 108 14.36 1.91 1.19
N VAL A 109 13.79 3.11 1.02
CA VAL A 109 13.09 3.82 2.11
C VAL A 109 11.83 3.06 2.52
N LEU A 110 11.09 2.51 1.54
CA LEU A 110 9.97 1.60 1.78
C LEU A 110 10.42 0.31 2.49
N VAL A 111 11.49 -0.34 2.01
CA VAL A 111 12.04 -1.54 2.63
C VAL A 111 12.43 -1.28 4.09
N ASP A 112 13.12 -0.18 4.36
CA ASP A 112 13.58 0.19 5.70
C ASP A 112 12.40 0.48 6.63
N PHE A 113 11.33 1.09 6.12
CA PHE A 113 10.07 1.28 6.86
C PHE A 113 9.41 -0.05 7.21
N CYS A 114 9.24 -0.93 6.23
CA CYS A 114 8.61 -2.24 6.37
C CYS A 114 9.37 -3.13 7.36
N LYS A 115 10.71 -3.20 7.25
CA LYS A 115 11.56 -3.98 8.17
C LYS A 115 11.56 -3.41 9.58
N TRP A 116 11.72 -2.10 9.73
CA TRP A 116 11.67 -1.48 11.05
C TRP A 116 10.31 -1.69 11.71
N THR A 117 9.22 -1.59 10.96
CA THR A 117 7.88 -1.82 11.48
C THR A 117 7.68 -3.28 11.88
N HIS A 118 8.17 -4.24 11.09
CA HIS A 118 8.16 -5.66 11.45
C HIS A 118 8.88 -5.94 12.76
N ASP A 119 10.08 -5.37 12.94
CA ASP A 119 10.91 -5.61 14.12
C ASP A 119 10.32 -5.00 15.41
N ASN A 120 9.63 -3.85 15.30
CA ASN A 120 9.10 -3.11 16.46
C ASN A 120 7.63 -3.42 16.77
N TYR A 121 6.84 -3.81 15.76
CA TYR A 121 5.41 -4.08 15.86
C TYR A 121 5.08 -5.43 15.19
N PRO A 122 5.55 -6.54 15.79
CA PRO A 122 5.32 -7.87 15.24
C PRO A 122 3.83 -8.21 15.23
N ALA A 123 3.35 -8.73 14.10
CA ALA A 123 1.96 -9.16 13.95
C ALA A 123 1.82 -10.43 13.11
N ASP A 124 0.68 -11.11 13.22
CA ASP A 124 0.33 -12.28 12.41
C ASP A 124 0.19 -11.88 10.93
N ASN A 125 -0.42 -10.73 10.64
CA ASN A 125 -0.59 -10.19 9.30
C ASN A 125 -0.08 -8.75 9.19
N TYR A 126 0.43 -8.40 8.02
CA TYR A 126 0.82 -7.04 7.66
C TYR A 126 -0.05 -6.52 6.53
N PHE A 127 -0.62 -5.33 6.72
CA PHE A 127 -1.31 -4.59 5.67
C PHE A 127 -0.42 -3.40 5.30
N LEU A 128 0.24 -3.45 4.15
CA LEU A 128 0.97 -2.31 3.60
C LEU A 128 0.02 -1.48 2.74
N VAL A 129 -0.07 -0.19 3.03
CA VAL A 129 -0.75 0.81 2.20
C VAL A 129 0.30 1.77 1.65
N LEU A 130 0.37 1.86 0.33
CA LEU A 130 1.09 2.90 -0.38
C LEU A 130 0.06 4.00 -0.71
N TRP A 131 0.29 5.19 -0.19
CA TRP A 131 -0.62 6.33 -0.31
C TRP A 131 0.11 7.46 -1.00
N ASP A 132 -0.47 7.97 -2.10
CA ASP A 132 -0.07 9.16 -2.87
C ASP A 132 -0.84 9.29 -4.21
N HIS A 133 -0.27 10.06 -5.16
CA HIS A 133 -0.43 9.87 -6.60
C HIS A 133 -0.06 8.46 -7.07
N GLY A 134 -0.71 8.07 -8.16
CA GLY A 134 -0.40 6.85 -8.90
C GLY A 134 -0.61 7.08 -10.38
N GLU A 135 0.26 6.48 -11.19
CA GLU A 135 0.17 6.58 -12.64
C GLU A 135 0.04 5.21 -13.33
N GLY A 136 -0.21 4.17 -12.54
CA GLY A 136 -0.25 2.80 -13.02
C GLY A 136 1.15 2.22 -13.28
N TRP A 137 1.21 1.12 -14.03
CA TRP A 137 2.43 0.41 -14.34
C TRP A 137 3.26 1.05 -15.45
N ARG A 138 2.64 1.77 -16.40
CA ARG A 138 3.33 2.48 -17.51
C ARG A 138 2.46 3.56 -18.15
N SER A 139 3.08 4.43 -18.96
CA SER A 139 2.38 5.32 -19.90
C SER A 139 2.96 5.22 -21.32
N PHE A 140 2.24 5.72 -22.33
CA PHE A 140 2.79 5.86 -23.68
C PHE A 140 3.92 6.90 -23.84
N LYS A 141 4.09 7.83 -22.90
CA LYS A 141 5.05 8.95 -23.01
C LYS A 141 6.34 8.69 -22.25
N ASP A 142 6.22 8.09 -21.08
CA ASP A 142 7.33 7.66 -20.23
C ASP A 142 7.20 6.16 -19.97
N ASP A 143 8.29 5.45 -20.19
CA ASP A 143 8.43 4.00 -19.98
C ASP A 143 8.43 3.62 -18.48
N THR A 144 8.35 4.62 -17.58
CA THR A 144 8.31 4.51 -16.12
C THR A 144 7.08 5.24 -15.59
N LYS A 145 6.31 4.52 -14.76
CA LYS A 145 5.16 4.99 -14.00
C LYS A 145 5.08 4.17 -12.72
N GLY A 146 4.60 4.82 -11.67
CA GLY A 146 4.65 4.27 -10.33
C GLY A 146 3.68 4.93 -9.37
N ALA A 147 3.92 4.65 -8.10
CA ALA A 147 3.22 5.23 -6.96
C ALA A 147 4.21 6.05 -6.12
N CYS A 148 3.70 6.87 -5.20
CA CYS A 148 4.52 7.57 -4.20
C CYS A 148 5.52 8.56 -4.81
N ASP A 149 4.99 9.69 -5.29
CA ASP A 149 5.67 10.80 -5.94
C ASP A 149 6.23 11.80 -4.91
N ASP A 150 7.52 12.07 -5.00
CA ASP A 150 8.22 12.97 -4.09
C ASP A 150 8.69 14.25 -4.82
N TYR A 151 8.11 15.40 -4.47
CA TYR A 151 8.36 16.68 -5.13
C TYR A 151 9.64 17.36 -4.67
N THR A 152 10.09 17.09 -3.45
CA THR A 152 11.29 17.74 -2.95
C THR A 152 12.46 16.79 -2.87
N THR A 153 13.64 17.35 -3.11
CA THR A 153 14.83 16.55 -3.37
C THR A 153 15.36 15.97 -2.07
N GLY A 154 14.76 14.88 -1.60
CA GLY A 154 15.51 13.80 -0.97
C GLY A 154 16.61 13.28 -1.91
N ASP A 155 17.53 12.45 -1.41
CA ASP A 155 18.55 11.85 -2.28
C ASP A 155 17.86 11.06 -3.40
N PRO A 156 18.04 11.40 -4.69
CA PRO A 156 17.39 10.70 -5.81
C PRO A 156 17.79 9.23 -5.77
N ASP A 157 16.89 8.31 -6.17
CA ASP A 157 17.30 6.91 -6.28
C ASP A 157 18.49 6.78 -7.26
N PRO A 158 19.69 6.41 -6.78
CA PRO A 158 20.84 6.27 -7.66
C PRO A 158 20.70 5.12 -8.66
N ASN A 159 19.74 4.22 -8.46
CA ASN A 159 19.49 3.06 -9.31
C ASN A 159 18.44 3.34 -10.40
N ASP A 160 17.65 4.41 -10.27
CA ASP A 160 16.74 4.88 -11.32
C ASP A 160 17.05 6.32 -11.75
N PRO A 161 17.95 6.49 -12.73
CA PRO A 161 18.24 7.82 -13.27
C PRO A 161 17.12 8.37 -14.18
N VAL A 162 16.10 7.58 -14.51
CA VAL A 162 14.99 7.97 -15.39
C VAL A 162 13.87 8.56 -14.56
N ASP A 163 13.53 7.93 -13.44
CA ASP A 163 12.42 8.35 -12.58
C ASP A 163 12.72 8.17 -11.07
N PRO A 164 13.69 8.93 -10.53
CA PRO A 164 14.24 8.67 -9.19
C PRO A 164 13.30 9.01 -8.03
N TYR A 165 12.09 9.53 -8.28
CA TYR A 165 11.17 10.04 -7.25
C TYR A 165 9.81 9.32 -7.25
N TYR A 166 9.69 8.21 -7.97
CA TYR A 166 8.50 7.34 -7.97
C TYR A 166 8.90 5.90 -7.71
N LEU A 167 8.07 5.17 -6.98
CA LEU A 167 8.19 3.72 -6.85
C LEU A 167 7.63 3.03 -8.10
N ASN A 168 8.52 2.50 -8.94
CA ASN A 168 8.13 2.01 -10.26
C ASN A 168 7.74 0.52 -10.29
N PHE A 169 6.72 0.19 -11.11
CA PHE A 169 6.38 -1.20 -11.44
C PHE A 169 7.11 -1.71 -12.68
N SER A 170 7.23 -0.87 -13.72
CA SER A 170 7.76 -1.28 -15.04
C SER A 170 9.23 -1.70 -15.01
N ASN A 171 10.03 -1.10 -14.13
CA ASN A 171 11.45 -1.38 -14.00
C ASN A 171 11.77 -2.45 -12.93
N GLY A 172 10.76 -2.91 -12.18
CA GLY A 172 10.87 -3.99 -11.19
C GLY A 172 11.21 -3.54 -9.76
N GLU A 173 11.22 -2.24 -9.46
CA GLU A 173 11.57 -1.70 -8.14
C GLU A 173 10.66 -2.18 -7.02
N LEU A 174 9.34 -2.01 -7.20
CA LEU A 174 8.36 -2.45 -6.21
C LEU A 174 8.45 -3.96 -5.98
N GLN A 175 8.61 -4.75 -7.04
CA GLN A 175 8.81 -6.20 -6.95
C GLN A 175 10.06 -6.55 -6.14
N ALA A 176 11.17 -5.83 -6.35
CA ALA A 176 12.40 -6.05 -5.59
C ALA A 176 12.24 -5.65 -4.12
N ALA A 177 11.60 -4.52 -3.84
CA ALA A 177 11.31 -4.09 -2.47
C ALA A 177 10.40 -5.07 -1.72
N PHE A 178 9.35 -5.56 -2.38
CA PHE A 178 8.43 -6.55 -1.81
C PHE A 178 9.11 -7.91 -1.59
N ASP A 179 9.96 -8.36 -2.52
CA ASP A 179 10.77 -9.57 -2.34
C ASP A 179 11.69 -9.47 -1.13
N GLU A 180 12.38 -8.34 -1.00
CA GLU A 180 13.28 -8.10 0.13
C GLU A 180 12.52 -8.06 1.47
N CYS A 181 11.37 -7.38 1.51
CA CYS A 181 10.52 -7.33 2.70
C CYS A 181 10.00 -8.72 3.09
N THR A 182 9.38 -9.44 2.15
CA THR A 182 8.76 -10.75 2.45
C THR A 182 9.79 -11.83 2.74
N THR A 183 10.98 -11.75 2.13
CA THR A 183 12.14 -12.58 2.49
C THR A 183 12.60 -12.28 3.91
N TYR A 184 12.69 -10.99 4.30
CA TYR A 184 13.08 -10.59 5.66
C TYR A 184 12.05 -11.05 6.71
N PHE A 185 10.76 -10.91 6.42
CA PHE A 185 9.68 -11.33 7.32
C PHE A 185 9.54 -12.85 7.41
N GLY A 186 10.05 -13.58 6.40
CA GLY A 186 9.79 -15.01 6.21
C GLY A 186 8.33 -15.32 5.85
N LYS A 187 7.58 -14.34 5.33
CA LYS A 187 6.17 -14.47 4.95
C LYS A 187 5.71 -13.36 4.02
N LYS A 188 4.64 -13.62 3.25
CA LYS A 188 3.90 -12.62 2.47
C LYS A 188 3.26 -11.57 3.37
N PHE A 189 3.03 -10.37 2.81
CA PHE A 189 2.05 -9.44 3.34
C PHE A 189 0.66 -10.08 3.36
N GLY A 190 -0.17 -9.70 4.33
CA GLY A 190 -1.59 -10.00 4.27
C GLY A 190 -2.20 -9.30 3.06
N ILE A 191 -2.02 -7.98 3.01
CA ILE A 191 -2.57 -7.10 1.98
C ILE A 191 -1.48 -6.14 1.54
N ILE A 192 -1.37 -5.91 0.24
CA ILE A 192 -0.74 -4.71 -0.32
C ILE A 192 -1.87 -3.89 -0.92
N GLY A 193 -2.02 -2.66 -0.43
CA GLY A 193 -3.02 -1.70 -0.83
C GLY A 193 -2.37 -0.49 -1.48
N PHE A 194 -3.03 0.02 -2.51
CA PHE A 194 -2.62 1.20 -3.25
C PHE A 194 -3.76 2.21 -3.15
N ASP A 195 -3.63 3.13 -2.20
CA ASP A 195 -4.48 4.32 -2.07
C ASP A 195 -3.89 5.40 -2.99
N VAL A 196 -3.91 5.06 -4.28
CA VAL A 196 -3.29 5.80 -5.39
C VAL A 196 -4.10 5.59 -6.65
N CYS A 197 -3.99 6.51 -7.59
CA CYS A 197 -4.74 6.43 -8.85
C CYS A 197 -4.24 5.28 -9.75
N LEU A 198 -5.18 4.63 -10.46
CA LEU A 198 -4.92 3.78 -11.63
C LEU A 198 -4.18 2.44 -11.38
N ASP A 199 -3.87 2.08 -10.14
CA ASP A 199 -3.06 0.88 -9.86
C ASP A 199 -3.84 -0.44 -9.86
N GLY A 200 -5.17 -0.40 -10.01
CA GLY A 200 -6.08 -1.54 -10.14
C GLY A 200 -5.99 -2.27 -11.48
N MET A 201 -4.78 -2.59 -11.91
CA MET A 201 -4.48 -3.25 -13.18
C MET A 201 -3.96 -4.67 -13.00
N TRP A 202 -4.24 -5.54 -13.98
CA TRP A 202 -3.79 -6.92 -13.96
C TRP A 202 -2.27 -7.05 -13.85
N GLU A 203 -1.52 -6.18 -14.50
CA GLU A 203 -0.06 -6.14 -14.46
C GLU A 203 0.47 -5.90 -13.04
N ASN A 204 -0.13 -4.96 -12.30
CA ASN A 204 0.21 -4.68 -10.91
C ASN A 204 -0.22 -5.84 -9.99
N MET A 205 -1.39 -6.43 -10.25
CA MET A 205 -1.84 -7.63 -9.52
C MET A 205 -0.83 -8.77 -9.67
N VAL A 206 -0.33 -9.03 -10.88
CA VAL A 206 0.71 -10.03 -11.16
C VAL A 206 2.02 -9.68 -10.47
N ALA A 207 2.44 -8.40 -10.48
CA ALA A 207 3.65 -7.95 -9.81
C ALA A 207 3.60 -8.17 -8.29
N CYS A 208 2.41 -8.06 -7.68
CA CYS A 208 2.21 -8.20 -6.24
C CYS A 208 1.88 -9.62 -5.78
N GLU A 209 1.38 -10.51 -6.66
CA GLU A 209 0.94 -11.87 -6.32
C GLU A 209 1.96 -12.66 -5.47
N PRO A 210 3.27 -12.66 -5.79
CA PRO A 210 4.24 -13.43 -5.02
C PRO A 210 4.38 -12.95 -3.57
N TYR A 211 3.95 -11.73 -3.26
CA TYR A 211 4.28 -11.02 -2.03
C TYR A 211 3.09 -10.73 -1.12
N SER A 212 1.85 -10.89 -1.60
CA SER A 212 0.64 -10.68 -0.78
C SER A 212 -0.41 -11.78 -0.93
N TYR A 213 -1.36 -11.84 0.01
CA TYR A 213 -2.55 -12.71 -0.10
C TYR A 213 -3.77 -11.98 -0.67
N ALA A 214 -3.84 -10.66 -0.48
CA ALA A 214 -4.84 -9.82 -1.10
C ALA A 214 -4.21 -8.53 -1.64
N PHE A 215 -4.90 -7.93 -2.60
CA PHE A 215 -4.52 -6.69 -3.24
C PHE A 215 -5.73 -5.77 -3.33
N VAL A 216 -5.55 -4.47 -3.03
CA VAL A 216 -6.61 -3.46 -3.10
C VAL A 216 -6.10 -2.25 -3.87
N ALA A 217 -6.81 -1.86 -4.93
CA ALA A 217 -6.49 -0.66 -5.71
C ALA A 217 -7.67 -0.26 -6.61
N SER A 218 -7.66 1.00 -7.07
CA SER A 218 -8.60 1.53 -8.04
C SER A 218 -8.09 1.38 -9.47
N ALA A 219 -8.98 0.95 -10.39
CA ALA A 219 -8.66 0.93 -11.81
C ALA A 219 -8.69 2.33 -12.46
N MET A 220 -9.36 3.31 -11.81
CA MET A 220 -9.48 4.70 -12.26
C MET A 220 -8.73 5.65 -11.33
N SER A 221 -8.76 6.93 -11.65
CA SER A 221 -8.39 7.99 -10.71
C SER A 221 -9.20 7.87 -9.41
N GLU A 222 -8.52 7.88 -8.27
CA GLU A 222 -9.14 7.91 -6.94
C GLU A 222 -9.54 9.35 -6.59
N TRP A 223 -10.50 9.50 -5.67
CA TRP A 223 -10.87 10.82 -5.20
C TRP A 223 -9.75 11.40 -4.31
N ASN A 224 -9.58 12.72 -4.32
CA ASN A 224 -8.50 13.44 -3.62
C ASN A 224 -8.32 13.05 -2.14
N ASP A 225 -9.40 12.64 -1.48
CA ASP A 225 -9.42 12.31 -0.05
C ASP A 225 -9.07 10.83 0.23
N GLY A 226 -8.82 10.02 -0.82
CA GLY A 226 -8.36 8.63 -0.69
C GLY A 226 -9.37 7.69 -0.04
N TRP A 227 -8.85 6.71 0.71
CA TRP A 227 -9.66 5.71 1.40
C TRP A 227 -10.24 6.21 2.73
N SER A 228 -11.45 5.76 3.07
CA SER A 228 -12.04 6.05 4.39
C SER A 228 -11.42 5.20 5.51
N TYR A 229 -10.24 5.60 6.00
CA TYR A 229 -9.44 4.82 6.96
C TYR A 229 -10.22 4.46 8.22
N TRP A 230 -10.91 5.43 8.82
CA TRP A 230 -11.64 5.21 10.06
C TRP A 230 -12.67 4.09 9.93
N TYR A 231 -13.31 3.95 8.77
CA TYR A 231 -14.45 3.05 8.62
C TYR A 231 -14.02 1.59 8.53
N PHE A 232 -13.01 1.25 7.71
CA PHE A 232 -12.52 -0.12 7.68
C PHE A 232 -11.78 -0.49 8.98
N LEU A 233 -11.14 0.49 9.65
CA LEU A 233 -10.51 0.29 10.95
C LEU A 233 -11.54 0.00 12.05
N GLU A 234 -12.70 0.66 12.03
CA GLU A 234 -13.82 0.32 12.93
C GLU A 234 -14.33 -1.11 12.70
N GLN A 235 -14.40 -1.55 11.44
CA GLN A 235 -14.78 -2.93 11.12
C GLN A 235 -13.74 -3.93 11.64
N LEU A 236 -12.45 -3.62 11.53
CA LEU A 236 -11.36 -4.43 12.08
C LEU A 236 -11.41 -4.48 13.62
N ASP A 237 -11.65 -3.34 14.28
CA ASP A 237 -11.77 -3.26 15.74
C ASP A 237 -13.01 -4.00 16.24
N ALA A 238 -14.16 -3.85 15.59
CA ALA A 238 -15.38 -4.59 15.92
C ALA A 238 -15.20 -6.11 15.78
N ALA A 239 -14.34 -6.56 14.87
CA ALA A 239 -13.94 -7.96 14.72
C ALA A 239 -12.88 -8.41 15.73
N ASN A 240 -12.41 -7.53 16.62
CA ASN A 240 -11.26 -7.73 17.51
C ASN A 240 -10.05 -8.22 16.70
N GLY A 241 -9.76 -7.58 15.56
CA GLY A 241 -8.68 -7.96 14.65
C GLY A 241 -8.83 -9.32 13.94
N ASN A 242 -9.95 -10.03 14.09
CA ASN A 242 -10.13 -11.38 13.52
C ASN A 242 -10.70 -11.35 12.09
N LEU A 243 -10.08 -10.58 11.21
CA LEU A 243 -10.38 -10.60 9.77
C LEU A 243 -9.24 -11.31 9.04
N THR A 244 -9.58 -12.16 8.07
CA THR A 244 -8.60 -12.67 7.09
C THR A 244 -8.18 -11.55 6.15
N PRO A 245 -7.04 -11.69 5.42
CA PRO A 245 -6.64 -10.68 4.45
C PRO A 245 -7.71 -10.32 3.42
N VAL A 246 -8.43 -11.30 2.86
CA VAL A 246 -9.52 -11.05 1.91
C VAL A 246 -10.71 -10.35 2.58
N GLN A 247 -11.02 -10.67 3.84
CA GLN A 247 -12.12 -10.00 4.56
C GLN A 247 -11.78 -8.54 4.87
N LEU A 248 -10.56 -8.25 5.30
CA LEU A 248 -10.12 -6.88 5.54
C LEU A 248 -9.99 -6.09 4.23
N ALA A 249 -9.50 -6.71 3.15
CA ALA A 249 -9.49 -6.10 1.82
C ALA A 249 -10.91 -5.72 1.34
N ASN A 250 -11.90 -6.61 1.54
CA ASN A 250 -13.30 -6.29 1.24
C ASN A 250 -13.83 -5.17 2.14
N ALA A 251 -13.45 -5.12 3.42
CA ALA A 251 -13.84 -4.04 4.33
C ALA A 251 -13.32 -2.67 3.85
N VAL A 252 -12.14 -2.62 3.22
CA VAL A 252 -11.61 -1.40 2.58
C VAL A 252 -12.49 -0.98 1.40
N VAL A 253 -12.86 -1.91 0.52
CA VAL A 253 -13.77 -1.62 -0.62
C VAL A 253 -15.15 -1.18 -0.14
N ASP A 254 -15.70 -1.86 0.87
CA ASP A 254 -16.97 -1.48 1.47
C ASP A 254 -16.89 -0.10 2.13
N ALA A 255 -15.75 0.23 2.76
CA ALA A 255 -15.49 1.54 3.33
C ALA A 255 -15.35 2.62 2.25
N TYR A 256 -14.69 2.35 1.13
CA TYR A 256 -14.60 3.31 0.02
C TYR A 256 -15.98 3.57 -0.62
N ALA A 257 -16.82 2.53 -0.74
CA ALA A 257 -18.15 2.65 -1.32
C ALA A 257 -19.18 3.32 -0.39
N ASN A 258 -19.03 3.17 0.93
CA ASN A 258 -20.01 3.61 1.93
C ASN A 258 -19.47 4.63 2.93
N GLY A 259 -18.21 5.04 2.78
CA GLY A 259 -17.52 6.02 3.58
C GLY A 259 -18.36 7.27 3.71
N ASP A 260 -18.67 7.63 4.96
CA ASP A 260 -19.42 8.83 5.28
C ASP A 260 -18.40 9.88 5.75
N ASP A 261 -17.47 10.25 4.85
CA ASP A 261 -16.54 11.39 4.98
C ASP A 261 -17.28 12.75 4.96
N GLY A 262 -18.60 12.74 5.15
CA GLY A 262 -19.46 13.94 5.13
C GLY A 262 -19.82 14.40 3.73
N TYR A 263 -19.43 13.64 2.70
CA TYR A 263 -19.71 13.95 1.31
C TYR A 263 -20.85 13.08 0.80
N ASN A 264 -22.00 13.74 0.64
CA ASN A 264 -23.24 13.15 0.19
C ASN A 264 -23.01 12.37 -1.12
N ASN A 265 -23.43 11.10 -1.15
CA ASN A 265 -23.43 10.17 -2.30
C ASN A 265 -24.37 10.64 -3.46
N SER A 266 -24.64 11.94 -3.50
CA SER A 266 -25.53 12.65 -4.40
C SER A 266 -24.81 13.73 -5.22
N ASP A 267 -23.49 13.91 -5.08
CA ASP A 267 -22.74 14.82 -5.94
C ASP A 267 -22.39 14.12 -7.28
N PRO A 268 -23.08 14.45 -8.39
CA PRO A 268 -22.84 13.84 -9.68
C PRO A 268 -21.52 14.31 -10.33
N SER A 269 -20.77 15.22 -9.70
CA SER A 269 -19.44 15.66 -10.16
C SER A 269 -18.30 14.78 -9.63
N ARG A 270 -18.55 13.88 -8.67
CA ARG A 270 -17.59 12.84 -8.24
C ARG A 270 -17.54 11.71 -9.28
N THR A 271 -16.49 11.71 -10.09
CA THR A 271 -16.02 10.58 -10.91
C THR A 271 -14.92 9.82 -10.12
N GLY A 272 -14.76 8.50 -10.28
CA GLY A 272 -13.68 7.74 -9.60
C GLY A 272 -14.12 6.68 -8.55
N TRP A 273 -15.24 5.99 -8.76
CA TRP A 273 -15.84 5.04 -7.80
C TRP A 273 -15.32 3.60 -7.90
N THR A 274 -14.16 3.37 -8.51
CA THR A 274 -13.66 2.00 -8.63
C THR A 274 -12.73 1.70 -7.48
N LEU A 275 -13.05 0.71 -6.67
CA LEU A 275 -12.05 0.06 -5.84
C LEU A 275 -12.34 -1.44 -5.89
N SER A 276 -11.29 -2.25 -5.99
CA SER A 276 -11.42 -3.69 -6.06
C SER A 276 -10.51 -4.37 -5.05
N ALA A 277 -11.02 -5.45 -4.45
CA ALA A 277 -10.26 -6.34 -3.60
C ALA A 277 -10.05 -7.66 -4.34
N ILE A 278 -8.79 -8.04 -4.51
CA ILE A 278 -8.37 -9.18 -5.31
C ILE A 278 -7.77 -10.24 -4.40
N ASP A 279 -8.29 -11.47 -4.49
CA ASP A 279 -7.67 -12.66 -3.89
C ASP A 279 -6.49 -13.09 -4.77
N GLN A 280 -5.27 -12.81 -4.30
CA GLN A 280 -4.04 -13.08 -5.04
C GLN A 280 -3.84 -14.58 -5.31
N THR A 281 -4.49 -15.47 -4.55
CA THR A 281 -4.43 -16.92 -4.82
C THR A 281 -5.09 -17.33 -6.15
N LYS A 282 -5.85 -16.43 -6.78
CA LYS A 282 -6.51 -16.66 -8.08
C LYS A 282 -5.72 -16.10 -9.26
N ILE A 283 -4.76 -15.23 -9.03
CA ILE A 283 -3.99 -14.57 -10.10
C ILE A 283 -3.18 -15.57 -10.94
N PRO A 284 -2.58 -16.65 -10.41
CA PRO A 284 -1.86 -17.62 -11.26
C PRO A 284 -2.76 -18.30 -12.30
N ASP A 285 -4.00 -18.66 -11.94
CA ASP A 285 -4.96 -19.28 -12.87
C ASP A 285 -5.45 -18.27 -13.92
N LEU A 286 -5.68 -17.02 -13.51
CA LEU A 286 -6.05 -15.94 -14.44
C LEU A 286 -4.92 -15.65 -15.43
N THR A 287 -3.68 -15.52 -14.94
CA THR A 287 -2.49 -15.31 -15.78
C THR A 287 -2.34 -16.42 -16.81
N TYR A 288 -2.52 -17.68 -16.41
CA TYR A 288 -2.50 -18.81 -17.34
C TYR A 288 -3.59 -18.71 -18.43
N ALA A 289 -4.80 -18.28 -18.08
CA ALA A 289 -5.88 -18.07 -19.05
C ALA A 289 -5.58 -16.91 -20.02
N ILE A 290 -5.00 -15.82 -19.51
CA ILE A 290 -4.58 -14.68 -20.34
C ILE A 290 -3.44 -15.07 -21.29
N ASP A 291 -2.48 -15.88 -20.84
CA ASP A 291 -1.40 -16.39 -21.70
C ASP A 291 -1.94 -17.22 -22.87
N ILE A 292 -2.94 -18.07 -22.62
CA ILE A 292 -3.61 -18.83 -23.68
C ILE A 292 -4.30 -17.87 -24.66
N LEU A 293 -5.08 -16.91 -24.15
CA LEU A 293 -5.75 -15.91 -24.99
C LEU A 293 -4.75 -15.14 -25.85
N ALA A 294 -3.63 -14.71 -25.28
CA ALA A 294 -2.58 -13.98 -25.99
C ALA A 294 -1.99 -14.82 -27.15
N GLN A 295 -1.69 -16.09 -26.90
CA GLN A 295 -1.18 -17.01 -27.93
C GLN A 295 -2.19 -17.20 -29.08
N GLU A 296 -3.46 -17.40 -28.75
CA GLU A 296 -4.53 -17.55 -29.75
C GLU A 296 -4.71 -16.27 -30.58
N LEU A 297 -4.67 -15.09 -29.94
CA LEU A 297 -4.73 -13.80 -30.64
C LEU A 297 -3.54 -13.60 -31.58
N MET A 298 -2.33 -14.00 -31.18
CA MET A 298 -1.14 -13.96 -32.03
C MET A 298 -1.31 -14.86 -33.27
N CYS A 299 -1.74 -16.10 -33.09
CA CYS A 299 -2.01 -17.03 -34.19
C CYS A 299 -3.14 -16.54 -35.12
N ALA A 300 -4.22 -16.00 -34.56
CA ALA A 300 -5.32 -15.44 -35.33
C ALA A 300 -4.88 -14.22 -36.17
N ARG A 301 -4.01 -13.36 -35.60
CA ARG A 301 -3.45 -12.21 -36.31
C ARG A 301 -2.62 -12.65 -37.53
N GLU A 302 -1.76 -13.64 -37.36
CA GLU A 302 -0.98 -14.24 -38.47
C GLU A 302 -1.89 -14.88 -39.54
N SER A 303 -3.07 -15.35 -39.13
CA SER A 303 -4.09 -15.94 -40.01
C SER A 303 -4.98 -14.90 -40.72
N GLY A 304 -4.72 -13.59 -40.53
CA GLY A 304 -5.40 -12.51 -41.24
C GLY A 304 -6.49 -11.78 -40.45
N TYR A 305 -6.74 -12.15 -39.18
CA TYR A 305 -7.77 -11.52 -38.33
C TYR A 305 -7.31 -10.23 -37.63
N GLY A 306 -6.24 -9.58 -38.13
CA GLY A 306 -5.67 -8.40 -37.49
C GLY A 306 -6.63 -7.21 -37.41
N THR A 307 -7.53 -7.06 -38.39
CA THR A 307 -8.53 -5.97 -38.39
C THR A 307 -9.57 -6.19 -37.32
N GLU A 308 -10.08 -7.42 -37.20
CA GLU A 308 -11.07 -7.84 -36.21
C GLU A 308 -10.53 -7.69 -34.80
N ILE A 309 -9.29 -8.12 -34.55
CA ILE A 309 -8.61 -7.95 -33.25
C ILE A 309 -8.49 -6.47 -32.90
N ASN A 310 -8.06 -5.62 -33.84
CA ASN A 310 -7.96 -4.19 -33.60
C ASN A 310 -9.33 -3.55 -33.33
N ASN A 311 -10.39 -4.01 -34.02
CA ASN A 311 -11.75 -3.53 -33.81
C ASN A 311 -12.26 -3.88 -32.41
N VAL A 312 -12.05 -5.12 -31.95
CA VAL A 312 -12.38 -5.54 -30.58
C VAL A 312 -11.65 -4.66 -29.57
N ARG A 313 -10.32 -4.56 -29.69
CA ARG A 313 -9.50 -3.72 -28.78
C ARG A 313 -9.93 -2.26 -28.77
N THR A 314 -10.38 -1.70 -29.91
CA THR A 314 -10.86 -0.32 -30.01
C THR A 314 -12.25 -0.16 -29.40
N ALA A 315 -13.09 -1.19 -29.47
CA ALA A 315 -14.44 -1.20 -28.93
C ALA A 315 -14.47 -1.45 -27.41
N THR A 316 -13.43 -2.06 -26.85
CA THR A 316 -13.32 -2.31 -25.41
C THR A 316 -13.33 -1.02 -24.60
N TYR A 317 -14.03 -1.05 -23.47
CA TYR A 317 -14.10 0.02 -22.51
C TYR A 317 -12.72 0.49 -22.05
N GLN A 318 -12.50 1.79 -22.21
CA GLN A 318 -11.33 2.50 -21.69
C GLN A 318 -11.66 2.96 -20.29
N VAL A 319 -10.83 2.54 -19.34
CA VAL A 319 -11.10 2.71 -17.91
C VAL A 319 -11.07 4.19 -17.52
N ASP A 320 -10.13 4.96 -18.06
CA ASP A 320 -10.07 6.41 -17.86
C ASP A 320 -9.96 7.17 -19.18
N SER A 321 -10.70 8.27 -19.31
CA SER A 321 -10.71 9.11 -20.51
C SER A 321 -9.40 9.86 -20.76
N TYR A 322 -8.57 10.03 -19.73
CA TYR A 322 -7.26 10.66 -19.81
C TYR A 322 -6.15 9.64 -20.12
N PHE A 323 -6.34 8.35 -19.75
CA PHE A 323 -5.36 7.26 -19.88
C PHE A 323 -5.84 6.21 -20.89
N THR A 324 -5.62 6.50 -22.18
CA THR A 324 -6.15 5.69 -23.30
C THR A 324 -5.52 4.30 -23.47
N ASP A 325 -4.44 4.00 -22.75
CA ASP A 325 -3.78 2.69 -22.70
C ASP A 325 -4.52 1.68 -21.82
N GLN A 326 -5.28 2.15 -20.84
CA GLN A 326 -5.89 1.30 -19.83
C GLN A 326 -7.23 0.75 -20.31
N ILE A 327 -7.35 -0.57 -20.25
CA ILE A 327 -8.48 -1.31 -20.80
C ILE A 327 -9.03 -2.26 -19.79
N GLU A 328 -10.35 -2.28 -19.73
CA GLU A 328 -11.07 -3.16 -18.84
C GLU A 328 -10.94 -4.61 -19.35
N LEU A 329 -10.31 -5.45 -18.52
CA LEU A 329 -9.91 -6.79 -18.91
C LEU A 329 -11.11 -7.70 -19.14
N TYR A 330 -12.18 -7.54 -18.37
CA TYR A 330 -13.38 -8.36 -18.51
C TYR A 330 -14.10 -8.06 -19.84
N ASP A 331 -14.30 -6.79 -20.18
CA ASP A 331 -14.92 -6.33 -21.44
C ASP A 331 -14.05 -6.69 -22.65
N LEU A 332 -12.72 -6.73 -22.50
CA LEU A 332 -11.83 -7.24 -23.55
C LEU A 332 -12.08 -8.72 -23.85
N CYS A 333 -12.44 -9.51 -22.84
CA CYS A 333 -12.57 -10.96 -22.91
C CYS A 333 -14.01 -11.45 -23.16
N SER A 334 -15.02 -10.58 -23.05
CA SER A 334 -16.46 -10.94 -23.15
C SER A 334 -17.01 -10.95 -24.57
#